data_AF-A0A2D8ERF9-F1
#
_entry.id   AF-A0A2D8ERF9-F1
#
_cell.length_a   1.000
_cell.length_b   1.000
_cell.length_c   1.000
_cell.angle_alpha   90.00
_cell.angle_beta   90.00
_cell.angle_gamma   90.00
#
_symmetry.space_group_name_H-M   'P 1'
#
loop_
_entity.id
_entity.type
_entity.pdbx_description
1 polymer ?
#
loop_
_entity_poly.entity_id
_entity_poly.type
_entity_poly.pdbx_seq_one_letter_code
_entity_poly.pdbx_strand_id
1 'polypeptide(L)'
;MGMKVSAISLLCSDSRVWDSMHMAGTPCPYMGAIGEEAKKGWEENPDMIPEGSIIFAKMQEVKEEEEKTNHTVRDLNDFEKFVIVGMAMYIGVPILF
;
A
#
# COMPACT_ATOMS: atom_id res chain seq x y z
N MET A 1 14.31 1.60 -29.17
CA MET A 1 13.75 2.48 -28.11
C MET A 1 14.38 2.26 -26.72
N GLY A 2 15.09 1.16 -26.44
CA GLY A 2 15.56 0.85 -25.08
C GLY A 2 16.64 1.76 -24.46
N MET A 3 17.55 2.33 -25.26
CA MET A 3 18.71 3.06 -24.73
C MET A 3 18.37 4.37 -24.01
N LYS A 4 17.24 5.02 -24.35
CA LYS A 4 16.79 6.24 -23.66
C LYS A 4 16.15 5.93 -22.31
N VAL A 5 15.39 4.83 -22.26
CA VAL A 5 14.73 4.37 -21.03
C VAL A 5 15.76 3.96 -19.98
N SER A 6 16.86 3.31 -20.39
CA SER A 6 17.95 2.96 -19.48
C SER A 6 18.67 4.18 -18.88
N ALA A 7 18.78 5.29 -19.63
CA ALA A 7 19.38 6.51 -19.11
C ALA A 7 18.52 7.15 -18.00
N ILE A 8 17.19 7.14 -18.19
CA ILE A 8 16.26 7.58 -17.15
C ILE A 8 16.33 6.66 -15.92
N SER A 9 16.42 5.32 -16.12
CA SER A 9 16.56 4.38 -15.01
C SER A 9 17.78 4.67 -14.14
N LEU A 10 18.90 5.09 -14.74
CA LEU A 10 20.08 5.50 -13.99
C LEU A 10 19.82 6.75 -13.14
N LEU A 11 19.11 7.75 -13.70
CA LEU A 11 18.75 8.98 -12.98
C LEU A 11 17.78 8.71 -11.81
N CYS A 12 16.88 7.74 -11.97
CA CYS A 12 15.95 7.31 -10.93
C CYS A 12 16.62 6.62 -9.72
N SER A 13 17.94 6.38 -9.77
CA SER A 13 18.71 5.99 -8.58
C SER A 13 18.80 7.12 -7.54
N ASP A 14 18.56 8.37 -7.96
CA ASP A 14 18.45 9.52 -7.06
C ASP A 14 16.99 9.68 -6.60
N SER A 15 16.78 9.71 -5.27
CA SER A 15 15.46 9.84 -4.66
C SER A 15 14.72 11.10 -5.09
N ARG A 16 15.41 12.22 -5.32
CA ARG A 16 14.79 13.48 -5.75
C ARG A 16 14.25 13.38 -7.17
N VAL A 17 14.98 12.68 -8.04
CA VAL A 17 14.54 12.44 -9.42
C VAL A 17 13.34 11.50 -9.39
N TRP A 18 13.41 10.43 -8.61
CA TRP A 18 12.31 9.48 -8.44
C TRP A 18 11.02 10.19 -7.97
N ASP A 19 11.12 11.02 -6.93
CA ASP A 19 10.01 11.82 -6.41
C ASP A 19 9.45 12.78 -7.46
N SER A 20 10.33 13.49 -8.17
CA SER A 20 9.96 14.44 -9.21
C SER A 20 9.21 13.75 -10.37
N MET A 21 9.71 12.59 -10.80
CA MET A 21 9.11 11.77 -11.85
C MET A 21 7.74 11.23 -11.42
N HIS A 22 7.63 10.76 -10.18
CA HIS A 22 6.38 10.28 -9.58
C HIS A 22 5.33 11.41 -9.50
N MET A 23 5.71 12.59 -9.02
CA MET A 23 4.83 13.77 -8.98
C MET A 23 4.42 14.25 -10.37
N ALA A 24 5.30 14.12 -11.36
CA ALA A 24 5.01 14.45 -12.75
C ALA A 24 4.07 13.45 -13.44
N GLY A 25 3.61 12.40 -12.75
CA GLY A 25 2.76 11.35 -13.32
C GLY A 25 3.50 10.47 -14.33
N THR A 26 4.83 10.46 -14.29
CA THR A 26 5.69 9.67 -15.18
C THR A 26 6.61 8.81 -14.31
N PRO A 27 6.08 7.72 -13.71
CA PRO A 27 6.83 6.92 -12.75
C PRO A 27 8.10 6.34 -13.38
N CYS A 28 9.15 6.26 -12.56
CA CYS A 28 10.45 5.72 -12.96
C CYS A 28 10.32 4.29 -13.52
N PRO A 29 11.07 3.92 -14.58
CA PRO A 29 11.03 2.57 -15.12
C PRO A 29 11.46 1.54 -14.07
N TYR A 30 10.78 0.39 -14.05
CA TYR A 30 11.02 -0.67 -13.09
C TYR A 30 11.26 -1.99 -13.82
N MET A 31 12.47 -2.56 -13.74
CA MET A 31 12.81 -3.85 -14.36
C MET A 31 12.37 -4.01 -15.83
N GLY A 32 12.43 -2.93 -16.62
CA GLY A 32 12.02 -2.91 -18.02
C GLY A 32 10.55 -2.58 -18.26
N ALA A 33 9.72 -2.54 -17.22
CA ALA A 33 8.37 -1.99 -17.26
C ALA A 33 8.39 -0.45 -17.25
N ILE A 34 7.37 0.16 -17.87
CA ILE A 34 7.19 1.61 -17.98
C ILE A 34 5.73 1.99 -17.71
N GLY A 35 5.50 3.22 -17.25
CA GLY A 35 4.15 3.73 -16.99
C GLY A 35 3.47 3.02 -15.83
N GLU A 36 2.22 2.61 -16.00
CA GLU A 36 1.41 2.03 -14.93
C GLU A 36 1.95 0.70 -14.41
N GLU A 37 2.54 -0.11 -15.29
CA GLU A 37 3.19 -1.38 -14.90
C GLU A 37 4.40 -1.12 -14.00
N ALA A 38 5.17 -0.07 -14.29
CA ALA A 38 6.28 0.32 -13.43
C ALA A 38 5.80 0.82 -12.07
N LYS A 39 4.72 1.61 -12.05
CA LYS A 39 4.11 2.10 -10.80
C LYS A 39 3.70 0.94 -9.89
N LYS A 40 3.01 -0.07 -10.42
CA LYS A 40 2.64 -1.26 -9.66
C LYS A 40 3.85 -2.01 -9.13
N GLY A 41 4.89 -2.17 -9.95
CA GLY A 41 6.15 -2.79 -9.51
C GLY A 41 6.79 -2.08 -8.32
N TRP A 42 6.76 -0.74 -8.30
CA TRP A 42 7.24 0.06 -7.15
C TRP A 42 6.32 -0.02 -5.92
N GLU A 43 5.00 -0.05 -6.11
CA GLU A 43 4.02 -0.17 -5.01
C GLU A 43 4.10 -1.53 -4.30
N GLU A 44 4.35 -2.59 -5.06
CA GLU A 44 4.56 -3.96 -4.59
C GLU A 44 5.94 -4.17 -3.95
N ASN A 45 6.96 -3.42 -4.39
CA ASN A 45 8.33 -3.52 -3.90
C ASN A 45 8.80 -2.17 -3.33
N PRO A 46 8.20 -1.71 -2.22
CA PRO A 46 8.56 -0.45 -1.57
C PRO A 46 10.05 -0.41 -1.18
N ASP A 47 10.62 -1.54 -0.79
CA ASP A 47 12.01 -1.66 -0.30
C ASP A 47 13.07 -1.31 -1.36
N MET A 48 12.68 -1.30 -2.63
CA MET A 48 13.60 -0.99 -3.73
C MET A 48 13.66 0.52 -4.04
N ILE A 49 12.77 1.31 -3.46
CA ILE A 49 12.71 2.75 -3.71
C ILE A 49 13.93 3.41 -3.06
N PRO A 50 14.63 4.34 -3.76
CA PRO A 50 15.81 5.00 -3.22
C PRO A 50 15.53 5.70 -1.89
N GLU A 51 16.42 5.45 -0.92
CA GLU A 51 16.33 6.03 0.42
C GLU A 51 16.33 7.57 0.36
N GLY A 52 15.49 8.19 1.20
CA GLY A 52 15.31 9.64 1.24
C GLY A 52 14.25 10.19 0.29
N SER A 53 13.48 9.33 -0.39
CA SER A 53 12.28 9.76 -1.12
C SER A 53 11.21 10.27 -0.15
N ILE A 54 10.69 11.46 -0.41
CA ILE A 54 9.60 12.06 0.39
C ILE A 54 8.27 11.36 0.16
N ILE A 55 8.05 10.87 -1.06
CA ILE A 55 6.82 10.18 -1.43
C ILE A 55 6.80 8.77 -0.83
N PHE A 56 7.96 8.11 -0.80
CA PHE A 56 8.13 6.83 -0.15
C PHE A 56 7.78 6.87 1.33
N ALA A 57 8.34 7.83 2.08
CA ALA A 57 8.06 8.00 3.50
C ALA A 57 6.55 8.18 3.74
N LYS A 58 5.90 9.02 2.91
CA LYS A 58 4.45 9.23 2.99
C LYS A 58 3.64 7.98 2.67
N MET A 59 4.06 7.16 1.70
CA MET A 59 3.39 5.90 1.37
C MET A 59 3.46 4.89 2.53
N GLN A 60 4.56 4.86 3.27
CA GLN A 60 4.69 4.00 4.45
C GLN A 60 3.77 4.45 5.59
N GLU A 61 3.72 5.76 5.87
CA GLU A 61 2.82 6.32 6.88
C GLU A 61 1.34 5.99 6.60
N VAL A 62 0.91 6.11 5.33
CA VAL A 62 -0.47 5.78 4.92
C VAL A 62 -0.75 4.29 5.08
N LYS A 63 0.19 3.39 4.72
CA LYS A 63 0.01 1.94 4.90
C LYS A 63 -0.12 1.57 6.38
N GLU A 64 0.68 2.17 7.26
CA GLU A 64 0.59 1.95 8.70
C GLU A 64 -0.72 2.48 9.29
N GLU A 65 -1.20 3.64 8.81
CA GLU A 65 -2.47 4.21 9.24
C GLU A 65 -3.65 3.35 8.79
N GLU A 66 -3.64 2.86 7.54
CA GLU A 66 -4.63 1.92 7.03
C GLU A 66 -4.62 0.61 7.84
N GLU A 67 -3.46 0.07 8.19
CA GLU A 67 -3.37 -1.16 8.98
C GLU A 67 -3.93 -0.97 10.41
N LYS A 68 -3.62 0.15 11.06
CA LYS A 68 -4.17 0.49 12.39
C LYS A 68 -5.69 0.71 12.35
N THR A 69 -6.17 1.35 11.30
CA THR A 69 -7.61 1.58 11.11
C THR A 69 -8.34 0.27 10.85
N ASN A 70 -7.76 -0.61 10.02
CA ASN A 70 -8.32 -1.93 9.75
C ASN A 70 -8.32 -2.83 10.99
N HIS A 71 -7.26 -2.79 11.80
CA HIS A 71 -7.20 -3.53 13.07
C HIS A 71 -8.29 -3.07 14.04
N THR A 72 -8.41 -1.75 14.26
CA THR A 72 -9.41 -1.18 15.18
C THR A 72 -10.86 -1.45 14.73
N VAL A 73 -11.16 -1.31 13.43
CA VAL A 73 -12.49 -1.64 12.89
C VAL A 73 -12.81 -3.13 13.02
N ARG A 74 -11.81 -4.01 12.84
CA ARG A 74 -11.98 -5.46 12.97
C ARG A 74 -12.24 -5.87 14.42
N ASP A 75 -11.54 -5.27 15.39
CA ASP A 75 -11.78 -5.52 16.82
C ASP A 75 -13.20 -5.13 17.25
N LEU A 76 -13.71 -3.99 16.77
CA LEU A 76 -15.09 -3.53 17.03
C LEU A 76 -16.13 -4.52 16.49
N ASN A 77 -15.96 -4.98 15.25
CA ASN A 77 -16.86 -5.93 14.61
C ASN A 77 -16.83 -7.31 15.29
N ASP A 78 -15.66 -7.76 15.76
CA ASP A 78 -15.55 -9.02 16.47
C ASP A 78 -16.20 -8.92 17.87
N PHE A 79 -16.03 -7.81 18.59
CA PHE A 79 -16.74 -7.57 19.87
C PHE A 79 -18.26 -7.56 19.71
N GLU A 80 -18.79 -6.90 18.68
CA GLU A 80 -20.24 -6.86 18.43
C GLU A 80 -20.81 -8.27 18.17
N LYS A 81 -20.12 -9.11 17.40
CA LYS A 81 -20.50 -10.52 17.21
C LYS A 81 -20.51 -11.29 18.52
N PHE A 82 -19.52 -11.10 19.39
CA PHE A 82 -19.50 -11.76 20.71
C PHE A 82 -20.69 -11.35 21.59
N VAL A 83 -21.05 -10.06 21.59
CA VAL A 83 -22.21 -9.57 22.34
C VAL A 83 -23.51 -10.16 21.81
N ILE A 84 -23.70 -10.18 20.48
CA ILE A 84 -24.89 -10.74 19.84
C ILE A 84 -25.03 -12.23 20.15
N VAL A 85 -23.95 -13.01 20.04
CA VAL A 85 -23.97 -14.45 20.36
C VAL A 85 -24.25 -14.70 21.84
N GLY A 86 -23.63 -13.92 22.74
CA GLY A 86 -23.88 -14.00 24.18
C GLY A 86 -25.35 -13.71 24.54
N MET A 87 -25.94 -12.69 23.91
CA MET A 87 -27.37 -12.39 24.06
C MET A 87 -28.24 -13.53 23.52
N ALA A 88 -27.95 -14.09 22.35
CA ALA A 88 -28.72 -15.21 21.79
C ALA A 88 -28.68 -16.45 22.69
N MET A 89 -27.52 -16.75 23.30
CA MET A 89 -27.37 -17.85 24.26
C MET A 89 -28.17 -17.62 25.55
N TYR A 90 -28.22 -16.37 26.04
CA TYR A 90 -28.97 -16.02 27.25
C TYR A 90 -30.50 -16.10 27.07
N ILE A 91 -31.00 -15.78 25.87
CA ILE A 91 -32.44 -15.84 25.58
C ILE A 91 -32.89 -17.29 25.28
N GLY A 92 -31.96 -18.25 25.18
CA GLY A 92 -32.26 -19.68 25.05
C GLY A 92 -32.98 -20.06 23.76
N VAL A 93 -32.93 -19.21 22.73
CA VAL A 93 -33.51 -19.50 21.42
C VAL A 93 -32.56 -20.44 20.68
N PRO A 94 -32.92 -21.71 20.42
CA PRO A 94 -32.09 -22.60 19.65
C PRO A 94 -32.14 -22.11 18.20
N ILE A 95 -31.06 -21.48 17.73
CA ILE A 95 -30.92 -21.11 16.32
C ILE A 95 -30.76 -22.43 15.55
N LEU A 96 -31.89 -22.95 15.07
CA LEU A 96 -31.97 -23.90 13.97
C LEU A 96 -31.79 -23.10 12.67
N PHE A 97 -30.96 -23.65 11.77
CA PHE A 97 -30.45 -23.12 10.50
C PHE A 97 -29.13 -22.36 10.55
#